data_AF-A0A2N0KUV9-F1
#
_entry.id   AF-A0A2N0KUV9-F1
#
_cell.length_a   1.000
_cell.length_b   1.000
_cell.length_c   1.000
_cell.angle_alpha   90.00
_cell.angle_beta   90.00
_cell.angle_gamma   90.00
#
_symmetry.space_group_name_H-M   'P 1'
#
loop_
_entity.id
_entity.type
_entity.pdbx_description
1 polymer ?
#
loop_
_entity_poly.entity_id
_entity_poly.type
_entity_poly.pdbx_seq_one_letter_code
_entity_poly.pdbx_strand_id
1 'polypeptide(L)'
;MDGKNALDLGYSWVWTSGHLVPTAAFAGGVGIAWFFGASVWVWVPLLALAVWALAGLLISKLLIRVNDPMSLPSSEYAASAGKIIDLGCGAGRTSIMVGLGRPQAQITLLDNFSADYIQGHGQEKTLRNFQVAGIEGRITIQEGDFRGLPFDDGSFDAAVSSYAIDHLDPQDIPVALSEARRVLSSDGEFLLMVIVPNIWMAIAYTPAIFHMFRTRGYWRRVLDEAGFQLSSEGSSRGAAWFLLRARGAESSAFEGVRSVSKGRASSADMVRGVLKSHLPQGRGAARFMQATGLAVVTAAIFLQGVQGNISWAWIAIFILVGMHVGVVLLLLAAVTRWLANRKSGQQTSSS
;
A
#
# COMPACT_ATOMS: atom_id res chain seq x y z
N MET A 1 32.20 -0.43 -15.60
CA MET A 1 31.39 0.59 -14.91
C MET A 1 30.85 -0.09 -13.67
N ASP A 2 31.55 0.09 -12.56
CA ASP A 2 31.43 -0.75 -11.37
C ASP A 2 30.29 -0.29 -10.47
N GLY A 3 29.53 -1.25 -9.95
CA GLY A 3 28.25 -1.06 -9.23
C GLY A 3 28.35 -0.45 -7.84
N LYS A 4 28.95 0.73 -7.69
CA LYS A 4 29.00 1.49 -6.43
C LYS A 4 28.06 2.71 -6.34
N ASN A 5 27.37 3.08 -7.42
CA ASN A 5 26.45 4.22 -7.45
C ASN A 5 25.03 3.82 -7.87
N ALA A 6 24.46 2.78 -7.27
CA ALA A 6 23.03 2.52 -7.40
C ALA A 6 22.26 3.51 -6.50
N LEU A 7 21.14 4.04 -6.98
CA LEU A 7 20.23 4.85 -6.16
C LEU A 7 19.80 4.07 -4.92
N ASP A 8 19.88 4.72 -3.75
CA ASP A 8 19.46 4.15 -2.49
C ASP A 8 18.08 4.71 -2.11
N LEU A 9 17.03 4.02 -2.55
CA LEU A 9 15.64 4.41 -2.30
C LEU A 9 15.10 3.92 -0.95
N GLY A 10 15.91 3.20 -0.17
CA GLY A 10 15.65 2.92 1.24
C GLY A 10 14.56 1.88 1.58
N TYR A 11 13.90 1.23 0.61
CA TYR A 11 12.97 0.14 0.92
C TYR A 11 13.72 -1.16 1.25
N SER A 12 13.46 -1.69 2.44
CA SER A 12 14.12 -2.89 2.96
C SER A 12 13.76 -4.16 2.17
N TRP A 13 14.53 -5.24 2.43
CA TRP A 13 14.27 -6.55 1.82
C TRP A 13 12.87 -7.10 2.15
N VAL A 14 12.23 -6.66 3.23
CA VAL A 14 10.86 -7.07 3.60
C VAL A 14 9.88 -6.66 2.50
N TRP A 15 10.03 -5.46 1.93
CA TRP A 15 9.15 -4.93 0.90
C TRP A 15 9.39 -5.48 -0.51
N THR A 16 10.63 -5.90 -0.79
CA THR A 16 11.05 -6.39 -2.12
C THR A 16 11.12 -7.90 -2.23
N SER A 17 11.51 -8.57 -1.15
CA SER A 17 11.89 -9.98 -1.10
C SER A 17 11.31 -10.71 0.11
N GLY A 18 10.49 -10.06 0.95
CA GLY A 18 9.92 -10.66 2.16
C GLY A 18 9.13 -11.95 1.90
N HIS A 19 8.54 -12.07 0.71
CA HIS A 19 7.82 -13.25 0.24
C HIS A 19 8.70 -14.49 0.04
N LEU A 20 10.03 -14.37 0.01
CA LEU A 20 10.95 -15.51 -0.03
C LEU A 20 10.75 -16.44 1.18
N VAL A 21 10.55 -15.85 2.37
CA VAL A 21 10.38 -16.60 3.61
C VAL A 21 9.13 -17.51 3.58
N PRO A 22 7.91 -16.99 3.35
CA PRO A 22 6.74 -17.85 3.24
C PRO A 22 6.81 -18.79 2.04
N THR A 23 7.43 -18.39 0.92
CA THR A 23 7.61 -19.28 -0.24
C THR A 23 8.42 -20.52 0.15
N ALA A 24 9.59 -20.33 0.76
CA ALA A 24 10.45 -21.43 1.19
C ALA A 24 9.78 -22.29 2.27
N ALA A 25 9.10 -21.66 3.24
CA ALA A 25 8.42 -22.36 4.31
C ALA A 25 7.28 -23.27 3.79
N PHE A 26 6.40 -22.74 2.94
CA PHE A 26 5.27 -23.52 2.41
C PHE A 26 5.73 -24.59 1.41
N ALA A 27 6.70 -24.28 0.54
CA ALA A 27 7.26 -25.26 -0.39
C ALA A 27 7.97 -26.41 0.34
N GLY A 28 8.76 -26.10 1.38
CA GLY A 28 9.37 -27.11 2.24
C GLY A 28 8.31 -27.96 2.96
N GLY A 29 7.23 -27.33 3.45
CA GLY A 29 6.09 -28.00 4.04
C GLY A 29 5.41 -28.99 3.08
N VAL A 30 5.24 -28.63 1.80
CA VAL A 30 4.75 -29.53 0.76
C VAL A 30 5.67 -30.74 0.61
N GLY A 31 6.99 -30.53 0.51
CA GLY A 31 7.96 -31.60 0.37
C GLY A 31 7.96 -32.57 1.55
N ILE A 32 7.91 -32.05 2.77
CA ILE A 32 7.81 -32.85 4.01
C ILE A 32 6.49 -33.64 4.03
N ALA A 33 5.36 -32.98 3.80
CA ALA A 33 4.05 -33.64 3.81
C ALA A 33 3.97 -34.75 2.76
N TRP A 34 4.49 -34.51 1.55
CA TRP A 34 4.56 -35.52 0.50
C TRP A 34 5.49 -36.69 0.88
N PHE A 35 6.69 -36.41 1.39
CA PHE A 35 7.67 -37.43 1.79
C PHE A 35 7.14 -38.40 2.87
N PHE A 36 6.38 -37.87 3.84
CA PHE A 36 5.77 -38.69 4.89
C PHE A 36 4.42 -39.29 4.51
N GLY A 37 4.00 -39.19 3.24
CA GLY A 37 2.74 -39.75 2.76
C GLY A 37 1.49 -39.11 3.38
N ALA A 38 1.57 -37.82 3.75
CA ALA A 38 0.42 -37.09 4.27
C ALA A 38 -0.69 -36.98 3.22
N SER A 39 -1.93 -36.89 3.70
CA SER A 39 -3.10 -36.76 2.83
C SER A 39 -3.02 -35.53 1.93
N VAL A 40 -3.62 -35.61 0.74
CA VAL A 40 -3.79 -34.49 -0.21
C VAL A 40 -4.38 -33.24 0.43
N TRP A 41 -5.26 -33.41 1.42
CA TRP A 41 -5.86 -32.31 2.18
C TRP A 41 -4.88 -31.53 3.06
N VAL A 42 -3.65 -32.03 3.24
CA VAL A 42 -2.57 -31.35 3.96
C VAL A 42 -1.67 -30.62 2.98
N TRP A 43 -1.16 -31.31 1.96
CA TRP A 43 -0.14 -30.72 1.08
C TRP A 43 -0.72 -29.81 -0.01
N VAL A 44 -1.97 -29.99 -0.45
CA VAL A 44 -2.58 -29.09 -1.46
C VAL A 44 -2.80 -27.67 -0.92
N PRO A 45 -3.33 -27.44 0.31
CA PRO A 45 -3.38 -26.10 0.88
C PRO A 45 -2.01 -25.45 1.05
N LEU A 46 -0.99 -26.23 1.47
CA LEU A 46 0.39 -25.73 1.56
C LEU A 46 0.93 -25.33 0.19
N LEU A 47 0.63 -26.11 -0.86
CA LEU A 47 1.00 -25.77 -2.23
C LEU A 47 0.32 -24.49 -2.69
N ALA A 48 -0.96 -24.30 -2.40
CA ALA A 48 -1.67 -23.07 -2.75
C ALA A 48 -1.05 -21.84 -2.05
N LEU A 49 -0.65 -21.96 -0.78
CA LEU A 49 0.04 -20.91 -0.05
C LEU A 49 1.46 -20.64 -0.60
N ALA A 50 2.18 -21.68 -1.01
CA ALA A 50 3.48 -21.54 -1.67
C ALA A 50 3.36 -20.80 -3.01
N VAL A 51 2.34 -21.13 -3.81
CA VAL A 51 2.05 -20.46 -5.08
C VAL A 51 1.67 -19.00 -4.86
N TRP A 52 0.81 -18.69 -3.88
CA TRP A 52 0.50 -17.31 -3.51
C TRP A 52 1.75 -16.53 -3.09
N ALA A 53 2.57 -17.11 -2.20
CA ALA A 53 3.79 -16.47 -1.73
C ALA A 53 4.79 -16.21 -2.87
N LEU A 54 4.96 -17.18 -3.77
CA LEU A 54 5.81 -17.04 -4.96
C LEU A 54 5.25 -15.96 -5.91
N ALA A 55 3.94 -15.94 -6.13
CA ALA A 55 3.30 -14.90 -6.94
C ALA A 55 3.53 -13.50 -6.34
N GLY A 56 3.36 -13.35 -5.02
CA GLY A 56 3.66 -12.08 -4.32
C GLY A 56 5.11 -11.66 -4.49
N LEU A 57 6.07 -12.58 -4.38
CA LEU A 57 7.48 -12.31 -4.65
C LEU A 57 7.72 -11.81 -6.08
N LEU A 58 7.16 -12.51 -7.07
CA LEU A 58 7.33 -12.16 -8.48
C LEU A 58 6.67 -10.81 -8.80
N ILE A 59 5.48 -10.54 -8.25
CA ILE A 59 4.81 -9.26 -8.41
C ILE A 59 5.65 -8.12 -7.83
N SER A 60 6.17 -8.28 -6.61
CA SER A 60 7.03 -7.27 -5.98
C SER A 60 8.30 -6.99 -6.80
N LYS A 61 8.93 -8.05 -7.37
CA LYS A 61 10.18 -7.91 -8.14
C LYS A 61 9.99 -7.49 -9.60
N LEU A 62 8.88 -7.84 -10.24
CA LEU A 62 8.70 -7.63 -11.68
C LEU A 62 7.70 -6.52 -11.99
N LEU A 63 6.66 -6.36 -11.18
CA LEU A 63 5.60 -5.38 -11.43
C LEU A 63 5.79 -4.12 -10.59
N ILE A 64 5.88 -4.26 -9.27
CA ILE A 64 5.84 -3.11 -8.33
C ILE A 64 7.18 -2.40 -8.27
N ARG A 65 8.28 -3.16 -8.13
CA ARG A 65 9.65 -2.64 -8.29
C ARG A 65 9.88 -1.37 -7.45
N VAL A 66 9.61 -1.46 -6.14
CA VAL A 66 9.66 -0.30 -5.22
C VAL A 66 11.03 0.38 -5.14
N ASN A 67 12.11 -0.37 -5.40
CA ASN A 67 13.49 0.14 -5.43
C ASN A 67 14.03 0.51 -6.83
N ASP A 68 13.19 0.44 -7.87
CA ASP A 68 13.62 0.83 -9.21
C ASP A 68 13.29 2.31 -9.47
N PRO A 69 14.07 3.03 -10.30
CA PRO A 69 13.70 4.34 -10.80
C PRO A 69 12.29 4.33 -11.40
N MET A 70 11.56 5.43 -11.22
CA MET A 70 10.26 5.63 -11.87
C MET A 70 10.44 6.28 -13.24
N SER A 71 9.48 6.04 -14.11
CA SER A 71 9.34 6.73 -15.39
C SER A 71 8.12 7.63 -15.32
N LEU A 72 8.19 8.82 -15.93
CA LEU A 72 7.05 9.72 -15.99
C LEU A 72 5.82 8.98 -16.56
N PRO A 73 4.68 9.00 -15.86
CA PRO A 73 3.50 8.25 -16.28
C PRO A 73 2.75 8.91 -17.45
N SER A 74 2.94 10.22 -17.65
CA SER A 74 2.41 10.98 -18.78
C SER A 74 3.51 11.87 -19.35
N SER A 75 3.63 11.88 -20.68
CA SER A 75 4.53 12.79 -21.39
C SER A 75 4.08 14.24 -21.36
N GLU A 76 2.79 14.49 -21.07
CA GLU A 76 2.19 15.83 -21.02
C GLU A 76 2.61 16.59 -19.77
N TYR A 77 2.69 15.90 -18.62
CA TYR A 77 2.93 16.50 -17.31
C TYR A 77 4.17 17.42 -17.32
N ALA A 78 4.00 18.70 -16.98
CA ALA A 78 5.07 19.66 -16.82
C ALA A 78 5.95 19.83 -18.07
N ALA A 79 5.43 19.59 -19.28
CA ALA A 79 6.21 19.63 -20.52
C ALA A 79 6.88 20.99 -20.78
N SER A 80 6.28 22.08 -20.32
CA SER A 80 6.79 23.46 -20.42
C SER A 80 7.04 24.13 -19.06
N ALA A 81 6.99 23.39 -17.96
CA ALA A 81 7.11 23.96 -16.61
C ALA A 81 8.56 24.37 -16.32
N GLY A 82 8.75 25.58 -15.78
CA GLY A 82 10.05 26.08 -15.33
C GLY A 82 10.31 25.78 -13.86
N LYS A 83 9.27 25.80 -13.02
CA LYS A 83 9.34 25.55 -11.57
C LYS A 83 8.38 24.44 -11.18
N ILE A 84 8.91 23.37 -10.57
CA ILE A 84 8.16 22.22 -10.11
C ILE A 84 8.36 22.03 -8.61
N ILE A 85 7.30 21.73 -7.87
CA ILE A 85 7.39 21.30 -6.46
C ILE A 85 7.08 19.80 -6.30
N ASP A 86 7.90 19.08 -5.54
CA ASP A 86 7.65 17.70 -5.11
C ASP A 86 7.19 17.69 -3.66
N LEU A 87 5.92 17.34 -3.43
CA LEU A 87 5.27 17.27 -2.12
C LEU A 87 5.40 15.84 -1.58
N GLY A 88 6.39 15.65 -0.69
CA GLY A 88 6.74 14.38 -0.07
C GLY A 88 7.84 13.67 -0.85
N CYS A 89 9.00 14.33 -0.99
CA CYS A 89 10.07 13.85 -1.86
C CYS A 89 10.74 12.56 -1.33
N GLY A 90 10.66 12.28 -0.02
CA GLY A 90 11.28 11.13 0.64
C GLY A 90 12.74 10.98 0.25
N ALA A 91 13.13 9.81 -0.25
CA ALA A 91 14.48 9.51 -0.74
C ALA A 91 14.80 10.09 -2.15
N GLY A 92 13.90 10.90 -2.73
CA GLY A 92 14.09 11.57 -4.02
C GLY A 92 13.66 10.76 -5.25
N ARG A 93 12.95 9.63 -5.09
CA ARG A 93 12.56 8.75 -6.21
C ARG A 93 11.73 9.48 -7.26
N THR A 94 10.75 10.25 -6.80
CA THR A 94 9.82 11.03 -7.63
C THR A 94 10.54 12.21 -8.27
N SER A 95 11.34 12.92 -7.50
CA SER A 95 12.08 14.09 -7.97
C SER A 95 13.14 13.70 -9.01
N ILE A 96 13.78 12.53 -8.90
CA ILE A 96 14.68 12.00 -9.94
C ILE A 96 13.91 11.69 -11.23
N MET A 97 12.76 11.03 -11.14
CA MET A 97 11.92 10.76 -12.30
C MET A 97 11.54 12.06 -13.03
N VAL A 98 11.09 13.06 -12.29
CA VAL A 98 10.74 14.37 -12.86
C VAL A 98 11.98 15.07 -13.41
N GLY A 99 13.08 15.12 -12.66
CA GLY A 99 14.31 15.79 -13.06
C GLY A 99 14.94 15.23 -14.33
N LEU A 100 14.92 13.91 -14.51
CA LEU A 100 15.39 13.27 -15.74
C LEU A 100 14.43 13.50 -16.92
N GLY A 101 13.13 13.51 -16.67
CA GLY A 101 12.12 13.74 -17.71
C GLY A 101 11.93 15.20 -18.10
N ARG A 102 12.29 16.14 -17.22
CA ARG A 102 12.18 17.60 -17.39
C ARG A 102 13.54 18.24 -17.10
N PRO A 103 14.52 18.12 -18.02
CA PRO A 103 15.90 18.54 -17.78
C PRO A 103 16.06 20.06 -17.58
N GLN A 104 15.10 20.86 -18.04
CA GLN A 104 15.12 22.33 -17.92
C GLN A 104 14.41 22.85 -16.66
N ALA A 105 13.67 22.00 -15.94
CA ALA A 105 12.91 22.43 -14.78
C ALA A 105 13.79 22.57 -13.53
N GLN A 106 13.51 23.60 -12.73
CA GLN A 106 13.97 23.73 -11.35
C GLN A 106 12.99 23.00 -10.43
N ILE A 107 13.50 22.19 -9.50
CA ILE A 107 12.67 21.35 -8.64
C ILE A 107 12.88 21.76 -7.17
N THR A 108 11.81 22.22 -6.53
CA THR A 108 11.75 22.42 -5.09
C THR A 108 11.17 21.17 -4.43
N LEU A 109 11.82 20.70 -3.37
CA LEU A 109 11.40 19.53 -2.62
C LEU A 109 10.84 19.95 -1.28
N LEU A 110 9.69 19.40 -0.92
CA LEU A 110 9.10 19.58 0.39
C LEU A 110 8.88 18.23 1.07
N ASP A 111 9.47 18.07 2.25
CA ASP A 111 9.28 16.89 3.10
C ASP A 111 9.58 17.29 4.56
N ASN A 112 8.99 16.57 5.52
CA ASN A 112 9.30 16.72 6.95
C ASN A 112 10.35 15.69 7.42
N PHE A 113 10.79 14.80 6.52
CA PHE A 113 11.77 13.75 6.71
C PHE A 113 11.52 12.83 7.90
N SER A 114 10.26 12.68 8.33
CA SER A 114 9.87 11.90 9.52
C SER A 114 9.51 10.43 9.23
N ALA A 115 9.70 9.96 7.99
CA ALA A 115 9.24 8.63 7.56
C ALA A 115 10.14 7.48 8.05
N ASP A 116 9.72 6.80 9.12
CA ASP A 116 10.46 5.70 9.76
C ASP A 116 10.67 4.46 8.86
N TYR A 117 9.85 4.25 7.83
CA TYR A 117 9.93 3.08 6.96
C TYR A 117 11.01 3.17 5.87
N ILE A 118 11.62 4.35 5.68
CA ILE A 118 12.76 4.54 4.77
C ILE A 118 14.04 4.45 5.61
N GLN A 119 14.87 3.43 5.35
CA GLN A 119 16.10 3.24 6.14
C GLN A 119 17.12 4.34 5.83
N GLY A 120 17.55 5.09 6.86
CA GLY A 120 18.46 6.24 6.69
C GLY A 120 17.81 7.44 6.02
N HIS A 121 16.49 7.60 6.19
CA HIS A 121 15.74 8.78 5.77
C HIS A 121 16.41 10.08 6.20
N GLY A 122 16.07 11.16 5.51
CA GLY A 122 16.64 12.48 5.76
C GLY A 122 17.29 13.07 4.52
N GLN A 123 17.54 14.36 4.62
CA GLN A 123 18.04 15.20 3.53
C GLN A 123 19.34 14.67 2.90
N GLU A 124 20.24 14.08 3.70
CA GLU A 124 21.54 13.59 3.23
C GLU A 124 21.40 12.47 2.18
N LYS A 125 20.55 11.46 2.45
CA LYS A 125 20.30 10.37 1.49
C LYS A 125 19.71 10.92 0.19
N THR A 126 18.75 11.83 0.32
CA THR A 126 18.05 12.45 -0.80
C THR A 126 19.03 13.23 -1.68
N LEU A 127 19.92 14.03 -1.09
CA LEU A 127 20.99 14.73 -1.79
C LEU A 127 21.98 13.79 -2.49
N ARG A 128 22.42 12.71 -1.82
CA ARG A 128 23.28 11.69 -2.43
C ARG A 128 22.65 11.08 -3.67
N ASN A 129 21.36 10.76 -3.62
CA ASN A 129 20.64 10.19 -4.76
C ASN A 129 20.56 11.19 -5.94
N PHE A 130 20.42 12.49 -5.67
CA PHE A 130 20.45 13.51 -6.74
C PHE A 130 21.82 13.68 -7.37
N GLN A 131 22.89 13.59 -6.58
CA GLN A 131 24.26 13.58 -7.11
C GLN A 131 24.50 12.38 -8.02
N VAL A 132 24.04 11.19 -7.60
CA VAL A 132 24.11 9.97 -8.42
C VAL A 132 23.30 10.12 -9.72
N ALA A 133 22.16 10.81 -9.66
CA ALA A 133 21.33 11.08 -10.82
C ALA A 133 21.82 12.26 -11.70
N GLY A 134 22.79 13.05 -11.24
CA GLY A 134 23.32 14.23 -11.94
C GLY A 134 22.30 15.37 -12.08
N ILE A 135 21.44 15.57 -11.08
CA ILE A 135 20.40 16.62 -11.10
C ILE A 135 20.51 17.61 -9.95
N GLU A 136 21.48 17.45 -9.05
CA GLU A 136 21.65 18.21 -7.82
C GLU A 136 21.68 19.74 -8.03
N GLY A 137 22.23 20.21 -9.14
CA GLY A 137 22.31 21.64 -9.48
C GLY A 137 20.96 22.32 -9.78
N ARG A 138 19.86 21.54 -9.82
CA ARG A 138 18.50 22.03 -10.07
C ARG A 138 17.54 21.76 -8.91
N ILE A 139 18.08 21.33 -7.75
CA ILE A 139 17.28 20.93 -6.61
C ILE A 139 17.41 21.97 -5.49
N THR A 140 16.26 22.41 -4.97
CA THR A 140 16.17 23.16 -3.72
C THR A 140 15.38 22.34 -2.72
N ILE A 141 15.86 22.24 -1.48
CA ILE A 141 15.15 21.49 -0.41
C ILE A 141 14.57 22.48 0.58
N GLN A 142 13.29 22.30 0.91
CA GLN A 142 12.56 23.04 1.91
C GLN A 142 11.89 22.05 2.86
N GLU A 143 12.28 22.06 4.13
CA GLU A 143 11.55 21.27 5.14
C GLU A 143 10.17 21.90 5.39
N GLY A 144 9.12 21.09 5.48
CA GLY A 144 7.77 21.60 5.72
C GLY A 144 6.68 20.53 5.72
N ASP A 145 5.46 20.99 6.00
CA ASP A 145 4.25 20.15 6.10
C ASP A 145 3.28 20.48 4.96
N PHE A 146 2.63 19.46 4.40
CA PHE A 146 1.69 19.63 3.29
C PHE A 146 0.50 20.54 3.63
N ARG A 147 0.13 20.63 4.92
CA ARG A 147 -1.04 21.38 5.41
C ARG A 147 -0.75 22.88 5.56
N GLY A 148 0.49 23.31 5.35
CA GLY A 148 0.89 24.71 5.41
C GLY A 148 2.20 24.92 4.66
N LEU A 149 2.10 25.12 3.34
CA LEU A 149 3.25 25.25 2.46
C LEU A 149 3.87 26.64 2.60
N PRO A 150 5.20 26.76 2.86
CA PRO A 150 5.88 28.04 3.07
C PRO A 150 6.23 28.74 1.74
N PHE A 151 5.25 28.82 0.83
CA PHE A 151 5.39 29.43 -0.49
C PHE A 151 4.21 30.35 -0.77
N ASP A 152 4.45 31.39 -1.56
CA ASP A 152 3.40 32.31 -2.01
C ASP A 152 2.46 31.64 -3.03
N ASP A 153 1.27 32.20 -3.18
CA ASP A 153 0.29 31.76 -4.16
C ASP A 153 0.88 31.80 -5.58
N GLY A 154 0.59 30.79 -6.39
CA GLY A 154 1.03 30.74 -7.79
C GLY A 154 2.55 30.64 -8.00
N SER A 155 3.33 30.24 -6.99
CA SER A 155 4.79 30.13 -7.06
C SER A 155 5.32 29.07 -8.04
N PHE A 156 4.52 28.05 -8.36
CA PHE A 156 4.94 26.89 -9.16
C PHE A 156 4.08 26.68 -10.40
N ASP A 157 4.72 26.22 -11.48
CA ASP A 157 4.06 25.86 -12.74
C ASP A 157 3.52 24.43 -12.69
N ALA A 158 4.15 23.56 -11.88
CA ALA A 158 3.65 22.21 -11.66
C ALA A 158 3.98 21.70 -10.26
N ALA A 159 3.20 20.72 -9.81
CA ALA A 159 3.41 19.98 -8.58
C ALA A 159 3.36 18.48 -8.86
N VAL A 160 4.09 17.71 -8.05
CA VAL A 160 3.98 16.26 -8.00
C VAL A 160 3.88 15.81 -6.54
N SER A 161 3.11 14.77 -6.28
CA SER A 161 3.13 14.06 -5.01
C SER A 161 2.98 12.58 -5.27
N SER A 162 3.82 11.76 -4.63
CA SER A 162 3.82 10.31 -4.83
C SER A 162 3.92 9.58 -3.51
N TYR A 163 2.91 8.77 -3.17
CA TYR A 163 2.93 7.92 -1.97
C TYR A 163 3.22 8.72 -0.68
N ALA A 164 2.64 9.91 -0.60
CA ALA A 164 2.89 10.90 0.45
C ALA A 164 1.59 11.48 1.00
N ILE A 165 0.81 12.21 0.19
CA ILE A 165 -0.49 12.76 0.61
C ILE A 165 -1.47 11.67 1.05
N ASP A 166 -1.36 10.44 0.52
CA ASP A 166 -2.14 9.28 0.93
C ASP A 166 -1.80 8.71 2.32
N HIS A 167 -0.75 9.22 2.98
CA HIS A 167 -0.42 8.91 4.38
C HIS A 167 -1.04 9.88 5.38
N LEU A 168 -1.64 10.99 4.91
CA LEU A 168 -2.34 11.92 5.79
C LEU A 168 -3.63 11.32 6.33
N ASP A 169 -4.04 11.81 7.50
CA ASP A 169 -5.37 11.52 8.01
C ASP A 169 -6.46 12.04 7.04
N PRO A 170 -7.63 11.39 6.99
CA PRO A 170 -8.66 11.72 6.00
C PRO A 170 -9.14 13.18 6.04
N GLN A 171 -9.13 13.80 7.21
CA GLN A 171 -9.50 15.21 7.42
C GLN A 171 -8.42 16.20 6.94
N ASP A 172 -7.17 15.74 6.81
CA ASP A 172 -6.02 16.57 6.45
C ASP A 172 -5.74 16.56 4.93
N ILE A 173 -6.21 15.53 4.23
CA ILE A 173 -6.08 15.43 2.77
C ILE A 173 -6.67 16.66 2.05
N PRO A 174 -7.89 17.13 2.35
CA PRO A 174 -8.43 18.32 1.71
C PRO A 174 -7.59 19.58 1.97
N VAL A 175 -6.99 19.72 3.16
CA VAL A 175 -6.13 20.85 3.51
C VAL A 175 -4.85 20.83 2.66
N ALA A 176 -4.19 19.67 2.58
CA ALA A 176 -2.99 19.50 1.76
C ALA A 176 -3.26 19.73 0.26
N LEU A 177 -4.40 19.25 -0.25
CA LEU A 177 -4.79 19.49 -1.64
C LEU A 177 -5.11 20.97 -1.91
N SER A 178 -5.72 21.67 -0.95
CA SER A 178 -5.96 23.11 -1.04
C SER A 178 -4.66 23.90 -1.07
N GLU A 179 -3.68 23.55 -0.24
CA GLU A 179 -2.36 24.17 -0.27
C GLU A 179 -1.61 23.89 -1.57
N ALA A 180 -1.64 22.65 -2.06
CA ALA A 180 -1.10 22.29 -3.37
C ALA A 180 -1.76 23.13 -4.49
N ARG A 181 -3.08 23.32 -4.43
CA ARG A 181 -3.80 24.18 -5.37
C ARG A 181 -3.37 25.64 -5.25
N ARG A 182 -3.17 26.16 -4.03
CA ARG A 182 -2.81 27.55 -3.76
C ARG A 182 -1.44 27.92 -4.35
N VAL A 183 -0.44 27.06 -4.16
CA VAL A 183 0.94 27.34 -4.64
C VAL A 183 1.11 27.15 -6.15
N LEU A 184 0.14 26.55 -6.83
CA LEU A 184 0.12 26.40 -8.28
C LEU A 184 -0.44 27.65 -8.97
N SER A 185 0.19 28.01 -10.10
CA SER A 185 -0.32 29.04 -11.00
C SER A 185 -1.72 28.68 -11.56
N SER A 186 -2.38 29.63 -12.20
CA SER A 186 -3.73 29.45 -12.77
C SER A 186 -3.81 28.27 -13.75
N ASP A 187 -2.74 28.03 -14.50
CA ASP A 187 -2.61 26.95 -15.49
C ASP A 187 -1.72 25.80 -14.98
N GLY A 188 -1.44 25.79 -13.67
CA GLY A 188 -0.52 24.86 -13.05
C GLY A 188 -1.01 23.42 -13.13
N GLU A 189 -0.07 22.50 -13.34
CA GLU A 189 -0.37 21.06 -13.44
C GLU A 189 -0.04 20.34 -12.13
N PHE A 190 -0.86 19.35 -11.76
CA PHE A 190 -0.59 18.51 -10.58
C PHE A 190 -0.59 17.03 -10.97
N LEU A 191 0.52 16.35 -10.71
CA LEU A 191 0.63 14.89 -10.85
C LEU A 191 0.55 14.23 -9.48
N LEU A 192 -0.57 13.56 -9.20
CA LEU A 192 -0.74 12.78 -7.98
C LEU A 192 -0.59 11.28 -8.26
N MET A 193 0.27 10.60 -7.53
CA MET A 193 0.44 9.15 -7.56
C MET A 193 0.15 8.54 -6.19
N VAL A 194 -0.81 7.63 -6.12
CA VAL A 194 -1.31 7.07 -4.86
C VAL A 194 -1.57 5.58 -4.97
N ILE A 195 -1.48 4.89 -3.84
CA ILE A 195 -1.85 3.48 -3.79
C ILE A 195 -3.37 3.36 -3.78
N VAL A 196 -3.92 2.55 -4.68
CA VAL A 196 -5.34 2.22 -4.73
C VAL A 196 -5.53 0.70 -4.66
N PRO A 197 -6.66 0.22 -4.13
CA PRO A 197 -6.98 -1.20 -4.15
C PRO A 197 -6.91 -1.78 -5.57
N ASN A 198 -6.05 -2.77 -5.80
CA ASN A 198 -5.95 -3.53 -7.05
C ASN A 198 -5.43 -4.96 -6.82
N ILE A 199 -5.74 -5.91 -7.69
CA ILE A 199 -5.43 -7.33 -7.46
C ILE A 199 -3.93 -7.62 -7.23
N TRP A 200 -3.03 -6.88 -7.89
CA TRP A 200 -1.59 -7.08 -7.77
C TRP A 200 -1.09 -6.75 -6.36
N MET A 201 -1.56 -5.63 -5.80
CA MET A 201 -1.28 -5.26 -4.41
C MET A 201 -1.86 -6.28 -3.41
N ALA A 202 -2.95 -6.98 -3.75
CA ALA A 202 -3.60 -7.97 -2.87
C ALA A 202 -2.75 -9.21 -2.70
N ILE A 203 -2.19 -9.64 -3.82
CA ILE A 203 -1.31 -10.78 -3.85
C ILE A 203 0.02 -10.41 -3.18
N ALA A 204 0.59 -9.23 -3.47
CA ALA A 204 1.91 -8.82 -3.01
C ALA A 204 1.99 -8.32 -1.56
N TYR A 205 0.90 -7.79 -0.99
CA TYR A 205 0.95 -7.17 0.35
C TYR A 205 -0.24 -7.55 1.24
N THR A 206 -0.88 -8.68 0.94
CA THR A 206 -2.05 -9.27 1.61
C THR A 206 -3.37 -8.49 1.43
N PRO A 207 -4.53 -9.18 1.45
CA PRO A 207 -5.84 -8.55 1.35
C PRO A 207 -6.18 -7.57 2.48
N ALA A 208 -5.56 -7.69 3.66
CA ALA A 208 -5.87 -6.80 4.79
C ALA A 208 -5.49 -5.34 4.52
N ILE A 209 -4.41 -5.12 3.75
CA ILE A 209 -3.96 -3.78 3.37
C ILE A 209 -4.95 -3.09 2.40
N PHE A 210 -5.87 -3.83 1.77
CA PHE A 210 -6.88 -3.27 0.83
C PHE A 210 -7.82 -2.30 1.51
N HIS A 211 -8.17 -2.58 2.75
CA HIS A 211 -9.10 -1.76 3.52
C HIS A 211 -8.45 -0.47 4.01
N MET A 212 -7.13 -0.34 3.90
CA MET A 212 -6.38 0.85 4.29
C MET A 212 -6.33 1.89 3.16
N PHE A 213 -6.45 1.46 1.90
CA PHE A 213 -6.33 2.36 0.75
C PHE A 213 -7.67 2.91 0.28
N ARG A 214 -7.61 4.13 -0.26
CA ARG A 214 -8.76 4.82 -0.84
C ARG A 214 -8.94 4.43 -2.30
N THR A 215 -10.18 4.41 -2.77
CA THR A 215 -10.50 4.06 -4.16
C THR A 215 -10.21 5.22 -5.11
N ARG A 216 -10.09 4.94 -6.42
CA ARG A 216 -10.01 5.99 -7.46
C ARG A 216 -11.17 6.99 -7.36
N GLY A 217 -12.37 6.50 -7.09
CA GLY A 217 -13.56 7.36 -6.96
C GLY A 217 -13.51 8.29 -5.74
N TYR A 218 -12.83 7.91 -4.67
CA TYR A 218 -12.55 8.82 -3.56
C TYR A 218 -11.60 9.94 -4.01
N TRP A 219 -10.47 9.57 -4.62
CA TRP A 219 -9.46 10.52 -5.07
C TRP A 219 -10.01 11.53 -6.09
N ARG A 220 -10.73 11.06 -7.11
CA ARG A 220 -11.37 11.96 -8.09
C ARG A 220 -12.27 13.01 -7.44
N ARG A 221 -13.01 12.62 -6.39
CA ARG A 221 -13.92 13.53 -5.67
C ARG A 221 -13.16 14.60 -4.90
N VAL A 222 -12.22 14.20 -4.04
CA VAL A 222 -11.46 15.16 -3.21
C VAL A 222 -10.57 16.07 -4.03
N LEU A 223 -10.10 15.60 -5.19
CA LEU A 223 -9.35 16.43 -6.14
C LEU A 223 -10.25 17.48 -6.82
N ASP A 224 -11.46 17.09 -7.26
CA ASP A 224 -12.42 18.04 -7.82
C ASP A 224 -12.89 19.07 -6.79
N GLU A 225 -13.19 18.63 -5.56
CA GLU A 225 -13.53 19.51 -4.42
C GLU A 225 -12.40 20.49 -4.08
N ALA A 226 -11.13 20.10 -4.29
CA ALA A 226 -9.96 20.96 -4.11
C ALA A 226 -9.66 21.90 -5.29
N GLY A 227 -10.54 21.94 -6.31
CA GLY A 227 -10.40 22.87 -7.44
C GLY A 227 -9.46 22.38 -8.56
N PHE A 228 -9.27 21.06 -8.66
CA PHE A 228 -8.53 20.45 -9.77
C PHE A 228 -9.47 19.87 -10.84
N GLN A 229 -9.09 20.01 -12.11
CA GLN A 229 -9.72 19.34 -13.24
C GLN A 229 -8.87 18.16 -13.69
N LEU A 230 -9.45 16.97 -13.75
CA LEU A 230 -8.78 15.78 -14.25
C LEU A 230 -8.53 15.89 -15.77
N SER A 231 -7.25 15.82 -16.16
CA SER A 231 -6.83 15.80 -17.58
C SER A 231 -6.65 14.37 -18.08
N SER A 232 -5.91 13.55 -17.34
CA SER A 232 -5.73 12.13 -17.64
C SER A 232 -5.42 11.32 -16.37
N GLU A 233 -5.62 10.01 -16.42
CA GLU A 233 -5.26 9.11 -15.33
C GLU A 233 -4.87 7.73 -15.87
N GLY A 234 -4.20 6.95 -15.03
CA GLY A 234 -3.84 5.59 -15.39
C GLY A 234 -3.38 4.75 -14.20
N SER A 235 -2.70 3.66 -14.50
CA SER A 235 -2.04 2.82 -13.49
C SER A 235 -0.60 2.56 -13.89
N SER A 236 0.29 2.54 -12.90
CA SER A 236 1.67 2.10 -13.10
C SER A 236 2.17 1.43 -11.83
N ARG A 237 2.81 0.26 -11.98
CA ARG A 237 3.50 -0.46 -10.89
C ARG A 237 2.68 -0.65 -9.60
N GLY A 238 1.39 -0.95 -9.74
CA GLY A 238 0.50 -1.21 -8.59
C GLY A 238 -0.13 0.04 -7.96
N ALA A 239 0.06 1.21 -8.56
CA ALA A 239 -0.51 2.49 -8.12
C ALA A 239 -1.39 3.14 -9.21
N ALA A 240 -2.24 4.07 -8.79
CA ALA A 240 -2.92 4.98 -9.70
C ALA A 240 -2.15 6.30 -9.81
N TRP A 241 -2.20 6.92 -10.98
CA TRP A 241 -1.73 8.27 -11.19
C TRP A 241 -2.85 9.13 -11.79
N PHE A 242 -2.89 10.40 -11.41
CA PHE A 242 -3.84 11.41 -11.86
C PHE A 242 -3.06 12.64 -12.31
N LEU A 243 -3.22 13.03 -13.58
CA LEU A 243 -2.73 14.29 -14.10
C LEU A 243 -3.88 15.31 -14.10
N LEU A 244 -3.65 16.41 -13.43
CA LEU A 244 -4.66 17.39 -13.07
C LEU A 244 -4.21 18.78 -13.52
N ARG A 245 -5.18 19.67 -13.75
CA ARG A 245 -4.96 21.10 -13.96
C ARG A 245 -5.65 21.91 -12.88
N ALA A 246 -5.01 22.98 -12.44
CA ALA A 246 -5.65 24.01 -11.63
C ALA A 246 -6.85 24.59 -12.39
N ARG A 247 -8.04 24.64 -11.78
CA ARG A 247 -9.19 25.32 -12.40
C ARG A 247 -8.99 26.83 -12.27
N GLY A 248 -8.96 27.55 -13.40
CA GLY A 248 -8.97 29.01 -13.41
C GLY A 248 -10.21 29.60 -12.73
N ALA A 249 -10.07 30.75 -12.08
CA ALA A 249 -11.12 31.38 -11.25
C ALA A 249 -12.37 31.82 -12.03
N GLU A 250 -12.42 31.71 -13.36
CA GLU A 250 -13.53 32.25 -14.18
C GLU A 250 -14.79 31.37 -14.25
N SER A 251 -14.83 30.20 -13.60
CA SER A 251 -15.99 29.28 -13.70
C SER A 251 -16.73 28.97 -12.39
N SER A 252 -16.34 29.54 -11.25
CA SER A 252 -17.00 29.27 -9.96
C SER A 252 -18.04 30.32 -9.59
N ALA A 253 -19.08 30.47 -10.41
CA ALA A 253 -20.37 30.93 -9.91
C ALA A 253 -21.24 29.68 -9.73
N PHE A 254 -21.15 29.03 -8.56
CA PHE A 254 -22.23 28.13 -8.15
C PHE A 254 -22.46 28.20 -6.64
N GLU A 255 -23.73 28.44 -6.34
CA GLU A 255 -24.37 28.67 -5.04
C GLU A 255 -24.15 27.56 -4.02
N GLY A 256 -24.16 27.99 -2.75
CA GLY A 256 -23.96 27.15 -1.60
C GLY A 256 -24.97 26.01 -1.47
N VAL A 257 -24.46 24.86 -1.08
CA VAL A 257 -25.28 23.71 -0.71
C VAL A 257 -25.37 23.62 0.80
N ARG A 258 -26.59 23.86 1.29
CA ARG A 258 -27.03 23.59 2.66
C ARG A 258 -26.84 22.12 3.02
N SER A 259 -26.54 21.90 4.30
CA SER A 259 -26.45 20.59 4.94
C SER A 259 -27.71 19.76 4.70
N VAL A 260 -27.52 18.52 4.24
CA VAL A 260 -28.52 17.46 4.33
C VAL A 260 -27.87 16.29 5.06
N SER A 261 -28.11 16.22 6.36
CA SER A 261 -27.98 14.99 7.12
C SER A 261 -29.18 14.10 6.78
N LYS A 262 -28.94 12.85 6.38
CA LYS A 262 -29.92 11.75 6.53
C LYS A 262 -29.27 10.37 6.39
N GLY A 263 -29.26 9.66 7.52
CA GLY A 263 -29.39 8.21 7.68
C GLY A 263 -28.47 7.28 6.88
N ARG A 264 -27.35 6.86 7.46
CA ARG A 264 -26.61 5.66 7.03
C ARG A 264 -27.05 4.47 7.90
N ALA A 265 -27.44 3.37 7.27
CA ALA A 265 -27.54 2.08 7.96
C ALA A 265 -26.18 1.71 8.55
N SER A 266 -26.16 1.17 9.77
CA SER A 266 -24.94 0.76 10.47
C SER A 266 -24.21 -0.31 9.67
N SER A 267 -22.88 -0.22 9.60
CA SER A 267 -22.01 -1.24 9.01
C SER A 267 -22.29 -2.65 9.56
N ALA A 268 -22.84 -2.76 10.79
CA ALA A 268 -23.25 -4.01 11.42
C ALA A 268 -24.45 -4.68 10.75
N ASP A 269 -25.34 -3.92 10.10
CA ASP A 269 -26.54 -4.46 9.44
C ASP A 269 -26.22 -4.97 8.03
N MET A 270 -25.26 -4.33 7.35
CA MET A 270 -24.76 -4.77 6.06
C MET A 270 -23.99 -6.09 6.17
N VAL A 271 -23.16 -6.24 7.22
CA VAL A 271 -22.41 -7.48 7.50
C VAL A 271 -23.34 -8.64 7.86
N ARG A 272 -24.41 -8.39 8.62
CA ARG A 272 -25.44 -9.40 8.93
C ARG A 272 -26.20 -9.89 7.69
N GLY A 273 -26.42 -9.01 6.70
CA GLY A 273 -27.06 -9.38 5.43
C GLY A 273 -26.21 -10.31 4.55
N VAL A 274 -24.90 -10.09 4.51
CA VAL A 274 -23.95 -10.91 3.74
C VAL A 274 -23.76 -12.29 4.36
N LEU A 275 -23.68 -12.37 5.70
CA LEU A 275 -23.53 -13.64 6.41
C LEU A 275 -24.75 -14.57 6.26
N LYS A 276 -25.96 -14.03 6.10
CA LYS A 276 -27.18 -14.82 5.90
C LYS A 276 -27.33 -15.40 4.49
N SER A 277 -26.67 -14.84 3.48
CA SER A 277 -26.93 -15.17 2.08
C SER A 277 -25.95 -16.19 1.47
N HIS A 278 -24.82 -16.50 2.11
CA HIS A 278 -23.71 -17.23 1.46
C HIS A 278 -23.10 -18.40 2.25
N LEU A 279 -23.73 -18.89 3.33
CA LEU A 279 -23.21 -20.04 4.09
C LEU A 279 -23.81 -21.38 3.59
N PRO A 280 -22.99 -22.35 3.14
CA PRO A 280 -23.47 -23.67 2.70
C PRO A 280 -23.86 -24.57 3.89
N GLN A 281 -24.98 -25.29 3.76
CA GLN A 281 -25.59 -26.12 4.81
C GLN A 281 -24.91 -27.50 5.02
N GLY A 282 -23.58 -27.54 5.16
CA GLY A 282 -22.81 -28.77 5.44
C GLY A 282 -22.19 -28.79 6.83
N ARG A 283 -22.45 -29.84 7.64
CA ARG A 283 -22.07 -29.93 9.07
C ARG A 283 -20.56 -29.85 9.36
N GLY A 284 -19.68 -30.10 8.38
CA GLY A 284 -18.22 -30.04 8.55
C GLY A 284 -17.60 -28.68 8.19
N ALA A 285 -17.87 -28.19 6.98
CA ALA A 285 -17.39 -26.89 6.50
C ALA A 285 -18.03 -25.71 7.26
N ALA A 286 -19.28 -25.85 7.72
CA ALA A 286 -19.93 -24.83 8.54
C ALA A 286 -19.25 -24.67 9.92
N ARG A 287 -18.78 -25.75 10.55
CA ARG A 287 -18.10 -25.66 11.86
C ARG A 287 -16.69 -25.07 11.74
N PHE A 288 -15.98 -25.36 10.65
CA PHE A 288 -14.68 -24.77 10.35
C PHE A 288 -14.81 -23.27 10.04
N MET A 289 -15.70 -22.88 9.12
CA MET A 289 -15.95 -21.46 8.81
C MET A 289 -16.57 -20.68 9.98
N GLN A 290 -17.40 -21.32 10.82
CA GLN A 290 -17.89 -20.69 12.05
C GLN A 290 -16.78 -20.49 13.07
N ALA A 291 -15.85 -21.43 13.26
CA ALA A 291 -14.74 -21.24 14.19
C ALA A 291 -13.74 -20.17 13.72
N THR A 292 -13.37 -20.17 12.44
CA THR A 292 -12.45 -19.17 11.87
C THR A 292 -13.12 -17.81 11.72
N GLY A 293 -14.38 -17.77 11.27
CA GLY A 293 -15.18 -16.56 11.16
C GLY A 293 -15.51 -15.94 12.52
N LEU A 294 -15.85 -16.75 13.53
CA LEU A 294 -16.08 -16.26 14.90
C LEU A 294 -14.77 -15.77 15.53
N ALA A 295 -13.63 -16.40 15.28
CA ALA A 295 -12.34 -15.91 15.78
C ALA A 295 -11.95 -14.56 15.15
N VAL A 296 -12.15 -14.40 13.84
CA VAL A 296 -11.88 -13.13 13.12
C VAL A 296 -12.86 -12.02 13.55
N VAL A 297 -14.15 -12.35 13.69
CA VAL A 297 -15.17 -11.38 14.13
C VAL A 297 -15.01 -11.04 15.61
N THR A 298 -14.69 -11.99 16.48
CA THR A 298 -14.42 -11.73 17.90
C THR A 298 -13.14 -10.92 18.08
N ALA A 299 -12.10 -11.18 17.29
CA ALA A 299 -10.90 -10.34 17.26
C ALA A 299 -11.22 -8.92 16.77
N ALA A 300 -12.04 -8.77 15.72
CA ALA A 300 -12.45 -7.46 15.21
C ALA A 300 -13.31 -6.67 16.22
N ILE A 301 -14.21 -7.34 16.95
CA ILE A 301 -15.07 -6.72 17.99
C ILE A 301 -14.24 -6.38 19.24
N PHE A 302 -13.31 -7.26 19.65
CA PHE A 302 -12.41 -7.01 20.78
C PHE A 302 -11.46 -5.83 20.48
N LEU A 303 -11.00 -5.70 19.22
CA LEU A 303 -10.14 -4.59 18.77
C LEU A 303 -10.88 -3.27 18.57
N GLN A 304 -12.20 -3.26 18.31
CA GLN A 304 -13.01 -2.04 18.34
C GLN A 304 -13.27 -1.51 19.76
N GLY A 305 -13.12 -2.37 20.79
CA GLY A 305 -13.39 -2.02 22.19
C GLY A 305 -12.18 -1.44 22.96
N VAL A 306 -10.96 -1.59 22.46
CA VAL A 306 -9.74 -1.11 23.15
C VAL A 306 -9.36 0.27 22.61
N GLN A 307 -9.83 1.33 23.27
CA GLN A 307 -9.41 2.72 23.06
C GLN A 307 -7.99 2.96 23.60
N GLY A 308 -6.98 2.30 23.02
CA GLY A 308 -5.59 2.42 23.44
C GLY A 308 -4.63 2.26 22.27
N ASN A 309 -3.54 3.03 22.32
CA ASN A 309 -2.51 3.23 21.30
C ASN A 309 -1.67 1.94 21.06
N ILE A 310 -2.29 0.88 20.57
CA ILE A 310 -1.61 -0.34 20.12
C ILE A 310 -1.16 -0.08 18.69
N SER A 311 0.15 0.04 18.47
CA SER A 311 0.71 0.16 17.12
C SER A 311 0.20 -0.99 16.24
N TRP A 312 -0.34 -0.64 15.07
CA TRP A 312 -0.89 -1.58 14.10
C TRP A 312 0.11 -2.65 13.64
N ALA A 313 1.42 -2.41 13.82
CA ALA A 313 2.46 -3.42 13.64
C ALA A 313 2.29 -4.61 14.60
N TRP A 314 1.89 -4.38 15.86
CA TRP A 314 1.61 -5.45 16.82
C TRP A 314 0.36 -6.24 16.44
N ILE A 315 -0.66 -5.59 15.87
CA ILE A 315 -1.88 -6.27 15.40
C ILE A 315 -1.56 -7.16 14.18
N ALA A 316 -0.78 -6.66 13.23
CA ALA A 316 -0.32 -7.45 12.09
C ALA A 316 0.57 -8.63 12.53
N ILE A 317 1.49 -8.42 13.48
CA ILE A 317 2.29 -9.48 14.10
C ILE A 317 1.39 -10.48 14.82
N PHE A 318 0.35 -10.05 15.53
CA PHE A 318 -0.56 -10.95 16.24
C PHE A 318 -1.41 -11.80 15.29
N ILE A 319 -1.84 -11.25 14.17
CA ILE A 319 -2.56 -11.99 13.11
C ILE A 319 -1.62 -12.96 12.42
N LEU A 320 -0.40 -12.53 12.06
CA LEU A 320 0.64 -13.38 11.48
C LEU A 320 1.00 -14.51 12.44
N VAL A 321 1.34 -14.21 13.69
CA VAL A 321 1.66 -15.20 14.72
C VAL A 321 0.44 -16.09 15.01
N GLY A 322 -0.78 -15.55 15.06
CA GLY A 322 -2.00 -16.32 15.26
C GLY A 322 -2.28 -17.32 14.13
N MET A 323 -2.07 -16.92 12.88
CA MET A 323 -2.17 -17.83 11.73
C MET A 323 -1.06 -18.88 11.72
N HIS A 324 0.19 -18.50 12.06
CA HIS A 324 1.31 -19.43 12.11
C HIS A 324 1.19 -20.41 13.29
N VAL A 325 0.79 -19.96 14.47
CA VAL A 325 0.51 -20.78 15.65
C VAL A 325 -0.68 -21.70 15.38
N GLY A 326 -1.74 -21.22 14.72
CA GLY A 326 -2.86 -22.06 14.30
C GLY A 326 -2.45 -23.19 13.37
N VAL A 327 -1.60 -22.90 12.37
CA VAL A 327 -1.05 -23.91 11.45
C VAL A 327 -0.11 -24.88 12.18
N VAL A 328 0.76 -24.41 13.06
CA VAL A 328 1.67 -25.25 13.85
C VAL A 328 0.91 -26.15 14.82
N LEU A 329 -0.13 -25.64 15.49
CA LEU A 329 -1.00 -26.44 16.36
C LEU A 329 -1.79 -27.49 15.60
N LEU A 330 -2.26 -27.17 14.38
CA LEU A 330 -2.93 -28.15 13.51
C LEU A 330 -1.96 -29.23 13.02
N LEU A 331 -0.72 -28.87 12.69
CA LEU A 331 0.34 -29.82 12.32
C LEU A 331 0.71 -30.73 13.50
N LEU A 332 0.90 -30.16 14.70
CA LEU A 332 1.15 -30.92 15.92
C LEU A 332 -0.01 -31.86 16.27
N ALA A 333 -1.25 -31.41 16.13
CA ALA A 333 -2.43 -32.22 16.35
C ALA A 333 -2.54 -33.37 15.33
N ALA A 334 -2.17 -33.13 14.07
CA ALA A 334 -2.14 -34.14 13.02
C ALA A 334 -1.03 -35.18 13.25
N VAL A 335 0.18 -34.74 13.61
CA VAL A 335 1.32 -35.62 13.94
C VAL A 335 1.02 -36.48 15.17
N THR A 336 0.45 -35.89 16.22
CA THR A 336 0.07 -36.61 17.44
C THR A 336 -0.98 -37.68 17.14
N ARG A 337 -1.98 -37.37 16.30
CA ARG A 337 -2.99 -38.34 15.86
C ARG A 337 -2.40 -39.48 15.02
N TRP A 338 -1.46 -39.15 14.13
CA TRP A 338 -0.77 -40.15 13.31
C TRP A 338 0.07 -41.11 14.17
N LEU A 339 0.81 -40.58 15.16
CA LEU A 339 1.58 -41.40 16.10
C LEU A 339 0.69 -42.33 16.95
N ALA A 340 -0.47 -41.85 17.40
CA ALA A 340 -1.44 -42.64 18.15
C ALA A 340 -2.03 -43.80 17.33
N ASN A 341 -2.35 -43.53 16.05
CA ASN A 341 -2.87 -44.56 15.14
C ASN A 341 -1.81 -45.60 14.76
N ARG A 342 -0.53 -45.22 14.68
CA ARG A 342 0.56 -46.16 14.43
C ARG A 342 0.81 -47.11 15.60
N LYS A 343 0.70 -46.62 16.85
CA LYS A 343 0.83 -47.45 18.06
C LYS A 343 -0.31 -48.46 18.21
N SER A 344 -1.55 -48.06 17.91
CA SER A 344 -2.71 -48.96 17.96
C SER A 344 -2.70 -50.01 16.83
N GLY A 345 -2.17 -49.66 15.65
CA GLY A 345 -1.95 -50.62 14.56
C GLY A 345 -0.87 -51.68 14.86
N GLN A 346 0.12 -51.37 15.70
CA GLN A 346 1.13 -52.36 16.13
C GLN A 346 0.60 -53.34 17.19
N GLN A 347 -0.25 -52.88 18.13
CA GLN A 347 -0.83 -53.73 19.18
C GLN A 347 -1.86 -54.75 18.66
N THR A 348 -2.52 -54.47 17.54
CA THR A 348 -3.51 -55.36 16.91
C THR A 348 -2.88 -56.42 16.01
N SER A 349 -1.57 -56.32 15.73
CA SER A 349 -0.81 -57.28 14.91
C SER A 349 -0.03 -58.32 15.72
N SER A 350 -0.07 -58.22 17.06
CA SER A 350 0.68 -59.07 17.99
C SER A 350 -0.21 -59.94 18.89
N SER A 351 -1.47 -60.18 18.49
CA SER A 351 -2.43 -61.04 19.20
C SER A 351 -2.85 -62.23 18.35
#